data_AF-A0A7S1GWI9-F1
#
_entry.id   AF-A0A7S1GWI9-F1
#
_cell.length_a   1.000
_cell.length_b   1.000
_cell.length_c   1.000
_cell.angle_alpha   90.00
_cell.angle_beta   90.00
_cell.angle_gamma   90.00
#
_symmetry.space_group_name_H-M   'P 1'
#
loop_
_entity.id
_entity.type
_entity.pdbx_description
1 polymer ?
#
loop_
_entity_poly.entity_id
_entity_poly.type
_entity_poly.pdbx_seq_one_letter_code
_entity_poly.pdbx_strand_id
1 'polypeptide(L)'
;PEQRGMVELEGLEIPPSAVECWRPTLDDVERISWGKPARKKCTGSRGVPHRLNQDERMLYDMAKRKGFVETTGSGYRRVRRGAPLVNTYRNWCDARGVASVQLHKAGGAEVGGDEVVVDLSTLRIPHEFARISSLLESAEPEGCVIETPGSGADGGVFVSDNEGSAGASALAVAGDDDDGVEAGIIVGSEWGSEEEWRQAFETEPIHRLSMYCVSWVLPRGEAKTLAKRLGVLFGTAEPTGKGKSKGSKGA
;
A
#
# COMPACT_ATOMS: atom_id res chain seq x y z
N PRO A 1 20.90 20.86 -15.49
CA PRO A 1 19.81 20.08 -14.88
C PRO A 1 20.38 18.73 -14.43
N GLU A 2 20.89 18.73 -13.20
CA GLU A 2 21.69 17.65 -12.61
C GLU A 2 20.90 16.34 -12.59
N GLN A 3 21.57 15.27 -12.98
CA GLN A 3 21.12 13.90 -12.73
C GLN A 3 21.14 13.69 -11.21
N ARG A 4 20.05 14.02 -10.51
CA ARG A 4 19.81 13.53 -9.14
C ARG A 4 19.96 12.01 -9.20
N GLY A 5 20.90 11.48 -8.41
CA GLY A 5 21.41 10.12 -8.51
C GLY A 5 20.27 9.10 -8.58
N MET A 6 20.29 8.25 -9.61
CA MET A 6 19.39 7.10 -9.67
C MET A 6 19.74 6.17 -8.50
N VAL A 7 18.74 5.84 -7.68
CA VAL A 7 18.87 4.78 -6.67
C VAL A 7 19.02 3.46 -7.44
N GLU A 8 20.17 2.83 -7.37
CA GLU A 8 20.34 1.47 -7.89
C GLU A 8 19.76 0.48 -6.87
N LEU A 9 18.56 -0.02 -7.15
CA LEU A 9 17.93 -1.12 -6.41
C LEU A 9 18.39 -2.50 -6.91
N GLU A 10 19.53 -2.55 -7.63
CA GLU A 10 20.09 -3.78 -8.17
C GLU A 10 20.48 -4.74 -7.03
N GLY A 11 20.10 -6.01 -7.16
CA GLY A 11 20.39 -7.05 -6.18
C GLY A 11 19.37 -7.23 -5.06
N LEU A 12 18.21 -6.56 -5.10
CA LEU A 12 17.09 -6.91 -4.20
C LEU A 12 16.51 -8.27 -4.58
N GLU A 13 16.83 -9.30 -3.81
CA GLU A 13 16.23 -10.62 -3.94
C GLU A 13 14.85 -10.64 -3.25
N ILE A 14 13.80 -10.79 -4.04
CA ILE A 14 12.45 -10.97 -3.50
C ILE A 14 12.39 -12.37 -2.88
N PRO A 15 12.07 -12.50 -1.58
CA PRO A 15 12.09 -13.80 -0.93
C PRO A 15 11.06 -14.75 -1.54
N PRO A 16 11.33 -16.06 -1.59
CA PRO A 16 10.38 -17.06 -2.03
C PRO A 16 9.25 -17.23 -1.00
N SER A 17 8.13 -17.83 -1.43
CA SER A 17 6.97 -18.03 -0.57
C SER A 17 7.28 -18.93 0.62
N ALA A 18 7.30 -18.36 1.83
CA ALA A 18 7.51 -19.12 3.06
C ALA A 18 6.29 -19.99 3.44
N VAL A 19 5.08 -19.55 3.10
CA VAL A 19 3.83 -20.33 3.27
C VAL A 19 2.90 -20.20 2.05
N GLU A 20 1.93 -21.13 1.87
CA GLU A 20 1.04 -21.18 0.70
C GLU A 20 0.20 -19.89 0.48
N CYS A 21 -0.11 -19.18 1.56
CA CYS A 21 -0.95 -17.98 1.62
C CYS A 21 -0.17 -16.67 1.85
N TRP A 22 1.16 -16.71 1.78
CA TRP A 22 2.02 -15.57 2.09
C TRP A 22 1.84 -14.41 1.13
N ARG A 23 2.01 -14.69 -0.17
CA ARG A 23 1.87 -13.73 -1.27
C ARG A 23 0.67 -14.15 -2.16
N PRO A 24 -0.29 -13.25 -2.39
CA PRO A 24 -1.45 -13.56 -3.21
C PRO A 24 -1.04 -13.76 -4.67
N THR A 25 -1.81 -14.54 -5.43
CA THR A 25 -1.62 -14.59 -6.89
C THR A 25 -2.36 -13.43 -7.56
N LEU A 26 -1.90 -13.02 -8.75
CA LEU A 26 -2.59 -11.99 -9.55
C LEU A 26 -4.05 -12.38 -9.86
N ASP A 27 -4.34 -13.67 -10.10
CA ASP A 27 -5.70 -14.16 -10.29
C ASP A 27 -6.55 -13.98 -9.02
N ASP A 28 -5.99 -14.29 -7.85
CA ASP A 28 -6.69 -14.08 -6.59
C ASP A 28 -7.01 -12.61 -6.34
N VAL A 29 -6.05 -11.71 -6.59
CA VAL A 29 -6.25 -10.26 -6.46
C VAL A 29 -7.34 -9.77 -7.41
N GLU A 30 -7.31 -10.21 -8.66
CA GLU A 30 -8.33 -9.85 -9.64
C GLU A 30 -9.70 -10.36 -9.19
N ARG A 31 -9.82 -11.60 -8.71
CA ARG A 31 -11.08 -12.17 -8.23
C ARG A 31 -11.67 -11.39 -7.06
N ILE A 32 -10.87 -11.11 -6.02
CA ILE A 32 -11.37 -10.35 -4.86
C ILE A 32 -11.74 -8.91 -5.23
N SER A 33 -11.07 -8.32 -6.23
CA SER A 33 -11.44 -6.99 -6.74
C SER A 33 -12.84 -6.95 -7.35
N TRP A 34 -13.33 -8.07 -7.90
CA TRP A 34 -14.70 -8.24 -8.37
C TRP A 34 -15.70 -8.68 -7.29
N GLY A 35 -15.24 -8.91 -6.05
CA GLY A 35 -16.04 -9.52 -4.99
C GLY A 35 -16.24 -11.03 -5.16
N LYS A 36 -15.41 -11.70 -5.97
CA LYS A 36 -15.39 -13.15 -6.09
C LYS A 36 -14.46 -13.74 -5.03
N PRO A 37 -14.73 -14.96 -4.53
CA PRO A 37 -13.83 -15.61 -3.56
C PRO A 37 -12.47 -15.90 -4.21
N ALA A 38 -11.38 -15.66 -3.49
CA ALA A 38 -10.04 -16.09 -3.89
C ALA A 38 -9.96 -17.63 -4.00
N ARG A 39 -9.02 -18.14 -4.79
CA ARG A 39 -8.71 -19.57 -4.87
C ARG A 39 -7.89 -20.00 -3.65
N LYS A 40 -6.92 -19.18 -3.27
CA LYS A 40 -6.13 -19.37 -2.04
C LYS A 40 -6.86 -18.78 -0.84
N LYS A 41 -6.77 -19.49 0.30
CA LYS A 41 -7.22 -18.94 1.59
C LYS A 41 -6.33 -17.75 1.97
N CYS A 42 -6.89 -16.84 2.77
CA CYS A 42 -6.20 -15.68 3.35
C CYS A 42 -5.70 -14.60 2.36
N THR A 43 -5.98 -14.69 1.06
CA THR A 43 -5.68 -13.58 0.11
C THR A 43 -6.48 -12.30 0.40
N GLY A 44 -7.70 -12.45 0.92
CA GLY A 44 -8.56 -11.33 1.31
C GLY A 44 -9.26 -11.60 2.63
N SER A 45 -9.70 -10.54 3.30
CA SER A 45 -10.47 -10.59 4.53
C SER A 45 -11.88 -10.07 4.31
N ARG A 46 -12.87 -10.58 5.07
CA ARG A 46 -14.22 -10.00 5.10
C ARG A 46 -14.22 -8.61 5.77
N GLY A 47 -13.28 -8.36 6.68
CA GLY A 47 -13.13 -7.09 7.39
C GLY A 47 -12.36 -6.02 6.61
N VAL A 48 -11.69 -6.39 5.51
CA VAL A 48 -10.93 -5.44 4.67
C VAL A 48 -11.59 -5.36 3.29
N PRO A 49 -12.14 -4.20 2.89
CA PRO A 49 -12.81 -4.10 1.60
C PRO A 49 -11.77 -4.15 0.46
N HIS A 50 -12.02 -5.03 -0.51
CA HIS A 50 -11.22 -5.15 -1.75
C HIS A 50 -12.06 -4.98 -3.02
N ARG A 51 -13.39 -5.12 -2.92
CA ARG A 51 -14.29 -5.07 -4.07
C ARG A 51 -14.37 -3.64 -4.63
N LEU A 52 -13.94 -3.48 -5.88
CA LEU A 52 -13.94 -2.22 -6.61
C LEU A 52 -15.30 -1.96 -7.25
N ASN A 53 -15.70 -0.69 -7.30
CA ASN A 53 -16.76 -0.21 -8.18
C ASN A 53 -16.20 0.13 -9.58
N GLN A 54 -17.06 0.62 -10.48
CA GLN A 54 -16.68 0.91 -11.86
C GLN A 54 -15.59 2.00 -11.96
N ASP A 55 -15.69 3.08 -11.18
CA ASP A 55 -14.72 4.18 -11.22
C ASP A 55 -13.37 3.75 -10.63
N GLU A 56 -13.40 3.06 -9.48
CA GLU A 56 -12.21 2.49 -8.84
C GLU A 56 -11.53 1.49 -9.74
N ARG A 57 -12.30 0.70 -10.49
CA ARG A 57 -11.76 -0.22 -11.49
C ARG A 57 -11.01 0.52 -12.59
N MET A 58 -11.57 1.60 -13.13
CA MET A 58 -10.87 2.42 -14.13
C MET A 58 -9.56 2.99 -13.56
N LEU A 59 -9.59 3.49 -12.31
CA LEU A 59 -8.39 4.00 -11.63
C LEU A 59 -7.36 2.88 -11.41
N TYR A 60 -7.78 1.69 -11.00
CA TYR A 60 -6.91 0.53 -10.80
C TYR A 60 -6.25 0.08 -12.11
N ASP A 61 -7.00 -0.04 -13.20
CA ASP A 61 -6.46 -0.41 -14.51
C ASP A 61 -5.54 0.68 -15.10
N MET A 62 -5.75 1.95 -14.75
CA MET A 62 -4.78 3.02 -15.05
C MET A 62 -3.53 2.92 -14.17
N ALA A 63 -3.68 2.61 -12.88
CA ALA A 63 -2.58 2.51 -11.93
C ALA A 63 -1.58 1.43 -12.32
N LYS A 64 -2.08 0.25 -12.73
CA LYS A 64 -1.23 -0.84 -13.25
C LYS A 64 -0.38 -0.39 -14.44
N ARG A 65 -0.95 0.41 -15.35
CA ARG A 65 -0.23 0.93 -16.54
C ARG A 65 0.75 2.06 -16.21
N LYS A 66 0.39 2.94 -15.27
CA LYS A 66 1.22 4.10 -14.88
C LYS A 66 2.33 3.74 -13.89
N GLY A 67 2.14 2.68 -13.10
CA GLY A 67 3.03 2.29 -12.01
C GLY A 67 2.76 2.98 -10.67
N PHE A 68 1.65 3.71 -10.53
CA PHE A 68 1.21 4.29 -9.25
C PHE A 68 -0.30 4.50 -9.23
N VAL A 69 -0.93 4.45 -8.05
CA VAL A 69 -2.36 4.69 -7.87
C VAL A 69 -2.65 6.13 -7.46
N GLU A 70 -3.66 6.75 -8.09
CA GLU A 70 -4.09 8.11 -7.76
C GLU A 70 -5.39 8.06 -6.96
N THR A 71 -5.41 8.69 -5.78
CA THR A 71 -6.61 8.85 -4.95
C THR A 71 -6.78 10.31 -4.51
N THR A 72 -7.95 10.68 -4.04
CA THR A 72 -8.18 11.99 -3.40
C THR A 72 -8.18 11.81 -1.89
N GLY A 73 -7.49 12.68 -1.18
CA GLY A 73 -7.13 12.48 0.22
C GLY A 73 -6.47 11.12 0.40
N SER A 74 -6.73 10.49 1.54
CA SER A 74 -6.21 9.17 1.88
C SER A 74 -6.89 8.01 1.14
N GLY A 75 -7.84 8.30 0.23
CA GLY A 75 -8.60 7.27 -0.51
C GLY A 75 -9.67 6.55 0.32
N TYR A 76 -9.83 6.91 1.60
CA TYR A 76 -10.86 6.36 2.48
C TYR A 76 -12.26 6.79 2.06
N ARG A 77 -13.17 5.81 1.98
CA ARG A 77 -14.58 6.03 1.67
C ARG A 77 -15.44 5.70 2.88
N ARG A 78 -16.06 6.74 3.46
CA ARG A 78 -16.98 6.62 4.61
C ARG A 78 -18.09 5.59 4.39
N VAL A 79 -18.64 5.52 3.16
CA VAL A 79 -19.74 4.60 2.79
C VAL A 79 -19.32 3.13 2.84
N ARG A 80 -18.03 2.82 2.57
CA ARG A 80 -17.51 1.45 2.53
C ARG A 80 -16.55 1.14 3.67
N ARG A 81 -16.40 2.08 4.62
CA ARG A 81 -15.48 2.03 5.76
C ARG A 81 -14.11 1.45 5.38
N GLY A 82 -13.45 2.10 4.42
CA GLY A 82 -12.12 1.69 3.99
C GLY A 82 -11.70 2.26 2.63
N ALA A 83 -10.54 1.81 2.16
CA ALA A 83 -9.92 2.26 0.90
C ALA A 83 -9.74 1.08 -0.07
N PRO A 84 -10.83 0.55 -0.68
CA PRO A 84 -10.75 -0.68 -1.48
C PRO A 84 -9.80 -0.58 -2.68
N LEU A 85 -9.71 0.60 -3.30
CA LEU A 85 -8.76 0.85 -4.38
C LEU A 85 -7.30 0.71 -3.91
N VAL A 86 -6.95 1.35 -2.78
CA VAL A 86 -5.61 1.29 -2.20
C VAL A 86 -5.29 -0.14 -1.76
N ASN A 87 -6.22 -0.79 -1.04
CA ASN A 87 -6.04 -2.16 -0.56
C ASN A 87 -5.80 -3.16 -1.71
N THR A 88 -6.61 -3.06 -2.77
CA THR A 88 -6.45 -3.94 -3.95
C THR A 88 -5.17 -3.65 -4.72
N TYR A 89 -4.79 -2.37 -4.83
CA TYR A 89 -3.53 -2.00 -5.47
C TYR A 89 -2.31 -2.46 -4.67
N ARG A 90 -2.34 -2.35 -3.34
CA ARG A 90 -1.31 -2.88 -2.43
C ARG A 90 -1.19 -4.41 -2.57
N ASN A 91 -2.32 -5.13 -2.58
CA ASN A 91 -2.34 -6.58 -2.84
C ASN A 91 -1.75 -6.94 -4.22
N TRP A 92 -2.00 -6.12 -5.24
CA TRP A 92 -1.45 -6.34 -6.58
C TRP A 92 0.06 -6.11 -6.63
N CYS A 93 0.57 -5.07 -5.95
CA CYS A 93 2.01 -4.82 -5.82
C CYS A 93 2.68 -5.95 -5.04
N ASP A 94 2.05 -6.43 -3.95
CA ASP A 94 2.48 -7.61 -3.23
C ASP A 94 2.45 -8.86 -4.11
N ALA A 95 1.42 -9.11 -4.92
CA ALA A 95 1.43 -10.26 -5.84
C ALA A 95 2.61 -10.25 -6.84
N ARG A 96 3.16 -9.06 -7.14
CA ARG A 96 4.29 -8.87 -8.05
C ARG A 96 5.65 -8.73 -7.36
N GLY A 97 5.69 -8.58 -6.04
CA GLY A 97 6.94 -8.29 -5.32
C GLY A 97 7.56 -6.93 -5.66
N VAL A 98 6.73 -5.92 -5.93
CA VAL A 98 7.17 -4.54 -6.20
C VAL A 98 6.66 -3.60 -5.12
N ALA A 99 7.33 -2.48 -4.89
CA ALA A 99 6.86 -1.45 -3.95
C ALA A 99 5.54 -0.84 -4.44
N SER A 100 4.64 -0.50 -3.51
CA SER A 100 3.39 0.16 -3.86
C SER A 100 3.58 1.67 -3.85
N VAL A 101 3.39 2.31 -5.01
CA VAL A 101 3.49 3.77 -5.14
C VAL A 101 2.09 4.39 -5.20
N GLN A 102 1.82 5.34 -4.32
CA GLN A 102 0.51 5.97 -4.16
C GLN A 102 0.66 7.50 -4.27
N LEU A 103 -0.29 8.14 -4.93
CA LEU A 103 -0.41 9.59 -5.03
C LEU A 103 -1.77 10.01 -4.44
N HIS A 104 -1.72 10.63 -3.27
CA HIS A 104 -2.86 11.19 -2.56
C HIS A 104 -3.00 12.67 -2.91
N LYS A 105 -4.03 12.99 -3.70
CA LYS A 105 -4.28 14.36 -4.11
C LYS A 105 -4.93 15.14 -2.97
N ALA A 106 -4.42 16.31 -2.66
CA ALA A 106 -5.10 17.22 -1.73
C ALA A 106 -6.52 17.55 -2.21
N GLY A 107 -7.45 17.59 -1.26
CA GLY A 107 -8.88 17.83 -1.50
C GLY A 107 -9.24 19.26 -1.91
N GLY A 108 -8.28 20.19 -1.96
CA GLY A 108 -8.49 21.58 -2.33
C GLY A 108 -7.17 22.29 -2.67
N ALA A 109 -7.25 23.48 -3.27
CA ALA A 109 -6.08 24.29 -3.65
C ALA A 109 -5.33 24.91 -2.45
N GLU A 110 -5.97 24.93 -1.27
CA GLU A 110 -5.44 25.58 -0.06
C GLU A 110 -4.70 24.61 0.89
N VAL A 111 -4.81 23.29 0.66
CA VAL A 111 -4.19 22.27 1.51
C VAL A 111 -2.87 21.86 0.88
N GLY A 112 -1.79 22.03 1.64
CA GLY A 112 -0.41 21.88 1.19
C GLY A 112 -0.13 20.56 0.47
N GLY A 113 0.10 20.66 -0.83
CA GLY A 113 0.68 19.61 -1.68
C GLY A 113 -0.17 18.37 -1.92
N ASP A 114 0.14 17.65 -3.01
CA ASP A 114 -0.24 16.25 -3.14
C ASP A 114 0.84 15.40 -2.44
N GLU A 115 0.43 14.32 -1.78
CA GLU A 115 1.34 13.42 -1.06
C GLU A 115 1.66 12.18 -1.92
N VAL A 116 2.95 11.88 -2.06
CA VAL A 116 3.45 10.65 -2.68
C VAL A 116 3.87 9.70 -1.56
N VAL A 117 3.35 8.47 -1.56
CA VAL A 117 3.68 7.45 -0.56
C VAL A 117 4.25 6.22 -1.28
N VAL A 118 5.38 5.73 -0.81
CA VAL A 118 5.98 4.46 -1.21
C VAL A 118 5.88 3.49 -0.05
N ASP A 119 5.05 2.47 -0.20
CA ASP A 119 4.97 1.37 0.74
C ASP A 119 5.95 0.25 0.33
N LEU A 120 6.99 0.09 1.15
CA LEU A 120 8.03 -0.92 0.96
C LEU A 120 7.59 -2.30 1.48
N SER A 121 6.50 -2.38 2.27
CA SER A 121 6.08 -3.64 2.89
C SER A 121 5.72 -4.73 1.86
N THR A 122 5.29 -4.35 0.66
CA THR A 122 4.96 -5.27 -0.44
C THR A 122 6.19 -5.98 -1.03
N LEU A 123 7.40 -5.50 -0.75
CA LEU A 123 8.64 -6.18 -1.13
C LEU A 123 8.93 -7.41 -0.25
N ARG A 124 8.40 -7.44 0.98
CA ARG A 124 8.60 -8.52 1.97
C ARG A 124 10.06 -8.72 2.42
N ILE A 125 10.84 -7.65 2.47
CA ILE A 125 12.26 -7.65 2.86
C ILE A 125 12.52 -6.68 4.03
N PRO A 126 11.96 -6.96 5.22
CA PRO A 126 12.04 -6.06 6.37
C PRO A 126 13.46 -5.60 6.73
N HIS A 127 14.46 -6.47 6.53
CA HIS A 127 15.87 -6.17 6.79
C HIS A 127 16.49 -5.13 5.84
N GLU A 128 15.91 -4.89 4.66
CA GLU A 128 16.39 -3.90 3.69
C GLU A 128 15.64 -2.56 3.78
N PHE A 129 14.54 -2.47 4.53
CA PHE A 129 13.69 -1.27 4.52
C PHE A 129 14.42 0.00 4.96
N ALA A 130 15.26 -0.09 5.99
CA ALA A 130 16.06 1.04 6.46
C ALA A 130 17.09 1.50 5.40
N ARG A 131 17.71 0.55 4.68
CA ARG A 131 18.65 0.86 3.61
C ARG A 131 17.93 1.52 2.42
N ILE A 132 16.81 0.95 1.98
CA ILE A 132 16.05 1.47 0.84
C ILE A 132 15.48 2.87 1.16
N SER A 133 14.93 3.07 2.35
CA SER A 133 14.41 4.38 2.77
C SER A 133 15.51 5.44 2.84
N SER A 134 16.68 5.11 3.39
CA SER A 134 17.84 6.01 3.40
C SER A 134 18.30 6.40 1.99
N LEU A 135 18.25 5.46 1.03
CA LEU A 135 18.57 5.74 -0.37
C LEU A 135 17.53 6.65 -1.04
N LEU A 136 16.24 6.42 -0.76
CA LEU A 136 15.14 7.26 -1.26
C LEU A 136 15.23 8.68 -0.69
N GLU A 137 15.48 8.81 0.61
CA GLU A 137 15.70 10.09 1.28
C GLU A 137 16.93 10.81 0.72
N SER A 138 18.04 10.11 0.48
CA SER A 138 19.24 10.71 -0.11
C SER A 138 19.01 11.21 -1.54
N ALA A 139 18.19 10.50 -2.33
CA ALA A 139 17.86 10.89 -3.70
C ALA A 139 16.86 12.06 -3.74
N GLU A 140 15.92 12.10 -2.81
CA GLU A 140 14.86 13.11 -2.71
C GLU A 140 14.68 13.58 -1.25
N PRO A 141 15.59 14.43 -0.74
CA PRO A 141 15.61 14.79 0.67
C PRO A 141 14.53 15.82 1.06
N GLU A 142 14.07 16.62 0.11
CA GLU A 142 13.11 17.70 0.37
C GLU A 142 11.72 17.12 0.70
N GLY A 143 11.29 17.32 1.95
CA GLY A 143 9.96 16.92 2.41
C GLY A 143 9.76 15.41 2.59
N CYS A 144 10.84 14.63 2.63
CA CYS A 144 10.81 13.19 2.89
C CYS A 144 10.44 12.90 4.35
N VAL A 145 9.46 12.04 4.56
CA VAL A 145 9.07 11.51 5.87
C VAL A 145 9.11 9.99 5.82
N ILE A 146 9.79 9.37 6.78
CA ILE A 146 9.86 7.90 6.88
C ILE A 146 8.96 7.48 8.04
N GLU A 147 7.91 6.73 7.73
CA GLU A 147 6.98 6.18 8.72
C GLU A 147 7.26 4.68 8.88
N THR A 148 7.73 4.29 10.07
CA THR A 148 7.98 2.88 10.40
C THR A 148 6.87 2.32 11.29
N PRO A 149 6.61 1.01 11.25
CA PRO A 149 5.80 0.34 12.25
C PRO A 149 6.30 0.70 13.66
N GLY A 150 5.41 1.20 14.54
CA GLY A 150 5.74 1.60 15.91
C GLY A 150 6.26 3.04 16.08
N SER A 151 6.53 3.79 15.00
CA SER A 151 6.95 5.21 15.06
C SER A 151 5.83 6.19 15.43
N GLY A 152 4.67 5.71 15.87
CA GLY A 152 3.52 6.55 16.21
C GLY A 152 3.76 7.35 17.49
N ALA A 153 4.46 8.49 17.39
CA ALA A 153 3.88 9.70 17.95
C ALA A 153 2.66 10.00 17.06
N ASP A 154 1.48 9.67 17.59
CA ASP A 154 0.20 9.54 16.88
C ASP A 154 0.22 8.49 15.78
N GLY A 155 -0.38 7.33 16.07
CA GLY A 155 -0.76 6.39 15.03
C GLY A 155 -1.45 7.15 13.92
N GLY A 156 -1.08 6.88 12.66
CA GLY A 156 -1.73 7.41 11.48
C GLY A 156 -3.23 7.07 11.49
N VAL A 157 -3.97 7.87 12.24
CA VAL A 157 -5.39 8.00 12.20
C VAL A 157 -5.64 8.61 10.84
N PHE A 158 -6.25 7.83 9.96
CA PHE A 158 -7.18 8.42 9.01
C PHE A 158 -8.12 9.31 9.81
N VAL A 159 -7.88 10.62 9.73
CA VAL A 159 -8.50 11.70 10.53
C VAL A 159 -9.91 11.32 10.97
N SER A 160 -10.04 11.02 12.25
CA SER A 160 -11.32 11.08 12.93
C SER A 160 -11.50 12.51 13.38
N ASP A 161 -12.19 13.32 12.58
CA ASP A 161 -12.76 14.59 13.06
C ASP A 161 -13.76 14.25 14.17
N ASN A 162 -13.29 14.27 15.42
CA ASN A 162 -14.14 14.16 16.59
C ASN A 162 -14.05 15.46 17.39
N GLU A 163 -14.81 16.46 16.94
CA GLU A 163 -15.29 17.50 17.85
C GLU A 163 -16.38 16.87 18.74
N GLY A 164 -16.05 16.65 20.02
CA GLY A 164 -17.03 16.09 20.96
C GLY A 164 -16.42 15.61 22.26
N SER A 165 -15.86 16.53 23.04
CA SER A 165 -15.55 16.31 24.47
C SER A 165 -16.83 15.97 25.25
N ALA A 166 -16.87 14.79 25.88
CA ALA A 166 -17.23 14.62 27.30
C ALA A 166 -17.14 13.16 27.75
N GLY A 167 -16.45 12.94 28.87
CA GLY A 167 -16.81 11.87 29.82
C GLY A 167 -15.96 10.62 29.80
N ALA A 168 -14.86 10.64 30.56
CA ALA A 168 -14.28 9.43 31.10
C ALA A 168 -15.32 8.68 31.96
N SER A 169 -15.49 7.38 31.73
CA SER A 169 -15.90 6.46 32.79
C SER A 169 -15.43 5.05 32.45
N ALA A 170 -14.54 4.54 33.29
CA ALA A 170 -14.26 3.13 33.40
C ALA A 170 -15.55 2.38 33.74
N LEU A 171 -15.83 1.28 33.05
CA LEU A 171 -16.71 0.22 33.56
C LEU A 171 -16.17 -1.14 33.09
N ALA A 172 -15.63 -1.88 34.06
CA ALA A 172 -15.38 -3.30 33.90
C ALA A 172 -16.73 -4.05 33.92
N VAL A 173 -16.94 -4.98 32.99
CA VAL A 173 -17.92 -6.06 33.14
C VAL A 173 -17.26 -7.35 32.68
N ALA A 174 -17.30 -8.33 33.56
CA ALA A 174 -16.79 -9.68 33.38
C ALA A 174 -17.75 -10.56 32.57
N GLY A 175 -17.17 -11.48 31.79
CA GLY A 175 -17.67 -12.82 31.46
C GLY A 175 -18.96 -12.96 30.64
N ASP A 176 -18.84 -13.42 29.39
CA ASP A 176 -19.54 -14.61 28.87
C ASP A 176 -18.93 -14.99 27.50
N ASP A 177 -18.78 -16.29 27.24
CA ASP A 177 -18.17 -16.90 26.06
C ASP A 177 -18.91 -16.56 24.74
N ASP A 178 -18.22 -15.97 23.75
CA ASP A 178 -18.60 -16.00 22.33
C ASP A 178 -17.36 -15.83 21.42
N ASP A 179 -17.19 -16.74 20.47
CA ASP A 179 -16.11 -16.84 19.47
C ASP A 179 -16.19 -15.72 18.40
N GLY A 180 -16.22 -14.47 18.84
CA GLY A 180 -16.16 -13.28 18.02
C GLY A 180 -14.76 -12.70 18.01
N VAL A 181 -13.90 -13.16 17.09
CA VAL A 181 -12.65 -12.43 16.81
C VAL A 181 -13.05 -11.10 16.16
N GLU A 182 -13.23 -10.08 16.98
CA GLU A 182 -13.41 -8.69 16.60
C GLU A 182 -12.34 -8.34 15.56
N ALA A 183 -12.75 -8.27 14.29
CA ALA A 183 -11.92 -7.74 13.23
C ALA A 183 -11.88 -6.21 13.36
N GLY A 184 -11.31 -5.74 14.46
CA GLY A 184 -10.81 -4.39 14.56
C GLY A 184 -9.74 -4.20 13.49
N ILE A 185 -9.79 -3.08 12.78
CA ILE A 185 -8.58 -2.51 12.22
C ILE A 185 -7.60 -2.46 13.40
N ILE A 186 -6.46 -3.15 13.32
CA ILE A 186 -5.43 -3.07 14.36
C ILE A 186 -4.90 -1.64 14.32
N VAL A 187 -5.56 -0.77 15.06
CA VAL A 187 -5.10 0.57 15.41
C VAL A 187 -4.23 0.36 16.64
N GLY A 188 -2.92 0.47 16.45
CA GLY A 188 -1.98 0.64 17.57
C GLY A 188 -1.84 -0.53 18.54
N SER A 189 -1.67 -1.76 18.05
CA SER A 189 -0.95 -2.74 18.87
C SER A 189 0.53 -2.35 18.84
N GLU A 190 1.15 -2.16 20.01
CA GLU A 190 2.61 -2.32 20.13
C GLU A 190 2.93 -3.67 19.48
N TRP A 191 3.58 -3.64 18.33
CA TRP A 191 4.07 -4.86 17.70
C TRP A 191 5.25 -5.32 18.55
N GLY A 192 5.36 -6.61 18.81
CA GLY A 192 6.40 -7.13 19.67
C GLY A 192 7.79 -7.04 19.04
N SER A 193 8.69 -7.91 19.45
CA SER A 193 10.11 -7.82 19.08
C SER A 193 10.34 -7.72 17.55
N GLU A 194 11.51 -7.20 17.13
CA GLU A 194 11.90 -7.17 15.71
C GLU A 194 11.77 -8.56 15.03
N GLU A 195 11.96 -9.62 15.80
CA GLU A 195 11.79 -11.01 15.37
C GLU A 195 10.33 -11.35 15.04
N GLU A 196 9.38 -10.94 15.87
CA GLU A 196 7.95 -11.11 15.61
C GLU A 196 7.51 -10.33 14.37
N TRP A 197 8.04 -9.12 14.19
CA TRP A 197 7.79 -8.32 13.00
C TRP A 197 8.32 -9.00 11.73
N ARG A 198 9.57 -9.50 11.77
CA ARG A 198 10.15 -10.29 10.66
C ARG A 198 9.31 -11.54 10.36
N GLN A 199 8.90 -12.27 11.40
CA GLN A 199 8.08 -13.48 11.24
C GLN A 199 6.71 -13.16 10.62
N ALA A 200 6.07 -12.06 11.01
CA ALA A 200 4.82 -11.62 10.39
C ALA A 200 5.02 -11.38 8.90
N PHE A 201 6.13 -10.72 8.51
CA PHE A 201 6.46 -10.48 7.11
C PHE A 201 6.68 -11.75 6.30
N GLU A 202 6.98 -12.90 6.93
CA GLU A 202 7.14 -14.22 6.31
C GLU A 202 5.84 -15.06 6.29
N THR A 203 4.86 -14.76 7.14
CA THR A 203 3.72 -15.67 7.38
C THR A 203 2.36 -15.05 7.11
N GLU A 204 2.20 -13.75 7.34
CA GLU A 204 0.90 -13.08 7.26
C GLU A 204 0.63 -12.50 5.85
N PRO A 205 -0.65 -12.43 5.42
CA PRO A 205 -1.01 -11.72 4.22
C PRO A 205 -0.83 -10.20 4.39
N ILE A 206 -0.54 -9.50 3.29
CA ILE A 206 -0.16 -8.08 3.31
C ILE A 206 -1.19 -7.15 3.97
N HIS A 207 -2.49 -7.48 3.91
CA HIS A 207 -3.54 -6.68 4.53
C HIS A 207 -3.56 -6.74 6.07
N ARG A 208 -2.78 -7.63 6.69
CA ARG A 208 -2.53 -7.68 8.13
C ARG A 208 -1.19 -7.08 8.53
N LEU A 209 -0.32 -6.78 7.56
CA LEU A 209 0.98 -6.18 7.81
C LEU A 209 0.89 -4.68 7.90
N SER A 210 1.55 -4.12 8.92
CA SER A 210 1.85 -2.69 8.99
C SER A 210 2.67 -2.27 7.78
N MET A 211 2.39 -1.06 7.30
CA MET A 211 3.13 -0.46 6.20
C MET A 211 4.48 0.05 6.70
N TYR A 212 5.47 0.03 5.81
CA TYR A 212 6.72 0.75 6.00
C TYR A 212 6.77 1.77 4.87
N CYS A 213 6.49 3.03 5.20
CA CYS A 213 6.23 4.07 4.22
C CYS A 213 7.38 5.07 4.16
N VAL A 214 7.67 5.52 2.94
CA VAL A 214 8.40 6.75 2.71
C VAL A 214 7.47 7.69 1.96
N SER A 215 7.23 8.88 2.48
CA SER A 215 6.29 9.84 1.91
C SER A 215 6.91 11.21 1.65
N TRP A 216 6.32 11.94 0.70
CA TRP A 216 6.68 13.31 0.35
C TRP A 216 5.43 14.13 0.10
N VAL A 217 5.35 15.33 0.67
CA VAL A 217 4.29 16.31 0.36
C VAL A 217 4.85 17.36 -0.58
N LEU A 218 4.34 17.39 -1.82
CA LEU A 218 4.91 18.21 -2.90
C LEU A 218 3.83 18.92 -3.73
N PRO A 219 4.17 20.00 -4.46
CA PRO A 219 3.25 20.57 -5.44
C PRO A 219 2.79 19.53 -6.47
N ARG A 220 1.53 19.60 -6.90
CA ARG A 220 0.87 18.59 -7.78
C ARG A 220 1.70 18.15 -8.99
N GLY A 221 2.38 19.09 -9.66
CA GLY A 221 3.23 18.78 -10.82
C GLY A 221 4.47 17.96 -10.46
N GLU A 222 5.11 18.30 -9.34
CA GLU A 222 6.29 17.64 -8.80
C GLU A 222 5.94 16.27 -8.22
N ALA A 223 4.88 16.19 -7.40
CA ALA A 223 4.36 14.94 -6.85
C ALA A 223 4.09 13.89 -7.94
N LYS A 224 3.43 14.31 -9.03
CA LYS A 224 3.16 13.43 -10.16
C LYS A 224 4.42 13.02 -10.93
N THR A 225 5.42 13.89 -10.99
CA THR A 225 6.71 13.60 -11.63
C THR A 225 7.50 12.60 -10.79
N LEU A 226 7.54 12.80 -9.47
CA LEU A 226 8.14 11.88 -8.51
C LEU A 226 7.46 10.50 -8.58
N ALA A 227 6.13 10.44 -8.49
CA ALA A 227 5.38 9.17 -8.54
C ALA A 227 5.65 8.37 -9.83
N LYS A 228 5.74 9.04 -10.99
CA LYS A 228 6.12 8.38 -12.25
C LYS A 228 7.52 7.81 -12.20
N ARG A 229 8.49 8.58 -11.71
CA ARG A 229 9.88 8.13 -11.62
C ARG A 229 10.01 6.95 -10.65
N LEU A 230 9.34 7.00 -9.50
CA LEU A 230 9.29 5.88 -8.55
C LEU A 230 8.62 4.64 -9.16
N GLY A 231 7.53 4.81 -9.91
CA GLY A 231 6.89 3.70 -10.62
C GLY A 231 7.79 3.04 -11.67
N VAL A 232 8.72 3.78 -12.28
CA VAL A 232 9.77 3.24 -13.16
C VAL A 232 10.87 2.56 -12.34
N LEU A 233 11.37 3.23 -11.29
CA LEU A 233 12.42 2.74 -10.40
C LEU A 233 12.09 1.37 -9.80
N PHE A 234 10.86 1.18 -9.31
CA PHE A 234 10.41 -0.07 -8.71
C PHE A 234 9.83 -1.07 -9.72
N GLY A 235 9.81 -0.75 -11.02
CA GLY A 235 9.19 -1.61 -12.04
C GLY A 235 7.69 -1.85 -11.81
N THR A 236 7.02 -0.94 -11.10
CA THR A 236 5.62 -1.08 -10.68
C THR A 236 4.67 -0.96 -11.87
N ALA A 237 5.05 -0.27 -12.95
CA ALA A 237 4.26 -0.26 -14.18
C ALA A 237 4.26 -1.66 -14.85
N GLU A 238 3.10 -2.09 -15.36
CA GLU A 238 3.05 -3.26 -16.24
C GLU A 238 3.86 -2.97 -17.51
N PRO A 239 4.67 -3.92 -17.99
CA PRO A 239 5.35 -3.76 -19.26
C PRO A 239 4.28 -3.56 -20.33
N THR A 240 4.28 -2.40 -21.00
CA THR A 240 3.41 -2.16 -22.14
C THR A 240 3.81 -3.18 -23.20
N GLY A 241 2.98 -4.22 -23.37
CA GLY A 241 3.23 -5.26 -24.36
C GLY A 241 3.53 -4.62 -25.70
N LYS A 242 4.67 -4.95 -26.31
CA LYS A 242 4.93 -4.64 -27.72
C LYS A 242 3.70 -5.08 -28.49
N GLY A 243 3.03 -4.12 -29.15
CA GLY A 243 1.84 -4.42 -29.94
C GLY A 243 2.13 -5.59 -30.85
N LYS A 244 1.22 -6.57 -30.89
CA LYS A 244 1.26 -7.65 -31.89
C LYS A 244 1.38 -6.98 -33.27
N SER A 245 2.57 -6.99 -33.86
CA SER A 245 2.75 -6.65 -35.27
C SER A 245 1.86 -7.63 -36.02
N LYS A 246 0.81 -7.11 -36.68
CA LYS A 246 -0.02 -7.90 -37.59
C LYS A 246 0.93 -8.58 -38.57
N GLY A 247 1.03 -9.91 -38.49
CA GLY A 247 1.70 -10.69 -39.51
C GLY A 247 1.07 -10.36 -40.85
N SER A 248 1.86 -9.77 -41.74
CA SER A 248 1.50 -9.66 -43.15
C SER A 248 1.28 -11.08 -43.68
N LYS A 249 0.04 -11.41 -44.03
CA LYS A 249 -0.20 -12.50 -44.99
C LYS A 249 0.36 -12.02 -46.32
N GLY A 250 1.57 -12.45 -46.66
CA GLY A 250 2.10 -12.41 -48.01
C GLY A 250 1.53 -13.60 -48.77
N ALA A 251 0.90 -13.29 -49.91
CA ALA A 251 0.37 -14.20 -50.90
C ALA A 251 1.48 -14.94 -51.67
#